data_AF-A0AA41AWY2-F1
#
_entry.id   AF-A0AA41AWY2-F1
#
_cell.length_a   1.000
_cell.length_b   1.000
_cell.length_c   1.000
_cell.angle_alpha   90.00
_cell.angle_beta   90.00
_cell.angle_gamma   90.00
#
_symmetry.space_group_name_H-M   'P 1'
#
loop_
_entity.id
_entity.type
_entity.pdbx_description
1 polymer ?
#
loop_
_entity_poly.entity_id
_entity_poly.type
_entity_poly.pdbx_seq_one_letter_code
_entity_poly.pdbx_strand_id
1 'polypeptide(L)'
;MHNTPIDPDVTALLDELGPPAPVAAADLTGEELRQGARDAIAVFTRGAAPIPVHRVTDEFVQGRGGKIPVRLYHPETPTSVMVYLHGGAWITGGIDTHDLVTRRLSRDTGALVVSVDYRMLPEHPFPAPFDDAYDAVVWARSLHPGLPLLVAGDSAGGTLSACVALRARDGVDSPRIDGQVLVYPGIDDDLDAPSMRECRDCSRTSVEDLRFFLHQYASHEAAAGSAYALPGRAASLTGLPPAVVAVAGHDLLRSSEEEYARRLQDDGVSVTLLFDPELVHSWIDFAPRVPAADRAFTRLTDAVNDLVRRLPA
;
A
#
# COMPACT_ATOMS: atom_id res chain seq x y z
N MET A 1 24.43 -0.57 7.88
CA MET A 1 24.36 -2.02 7.60
C MET A 1 23.52 -2.68 8.66
N HIS A 2 22.29 -3.00 8.28
CA HIS A 2 21.37 -3.75 9.11
C HIS A 2 21.80 -5.22 9.12
N ASN A 3 22.18 -5.77 10.27
CA ASN A 3 22.77 -7.12 10.37
C ASN A 3 21.75 -8.22 10.70
N THR A 4 20.47 -7.88 10.79
CA THR A 4 19.40 -8.85 11.05
C THR A 4 19.17 -9.68 9.78
N PRO A 5 19.29 -11.02 9.80
CA PRO A 5 18.98 -11.85 8.64
C PRO A 5 17.48 -11.84 8.32
N ILE A 6 17.12 -12.21 7.09
CA ILE A 6 15.72 -12.48 6.72
C ILE A 6 15.20 -13.62 7.59
N ASP A 7 13.96 -13.50 8.07
CA ASP A 7 13.30 -14.54 8.85
C ASP A 7 13.28 -15.88 8.06
N PRO A 8 13.62 -17.02 8.70
CA PRO A 8 13.72 -18.29 8.01
C PRO A 8 12.38 -18.78 7.44
N ASP A 9 11.24 -18.44 8.05
CA ASP A 9 9.92 -18.81 7.54
C ASP A 9 9.55 -17.96 6.31
N VAL A 10 10.01 -16.71 6.23
CA VAL A 10 9.92 -15.89 5.01
C VAL A 10 10.73 -16.54 3.88
N THR A 11 11.97 -16.94 4.16
CA THR A 11 12.84 -17.58 3.17
C THR A 11 12.21 -18.88 2.67
N ALA A 12 11.75 -19.74 3.58
CA ALA A 12 11.10 -21.00 3.25
C ALA A 12 9.83 -20.80 2.40
N LEU A 13 9.03 -19.77 2.69
CA LEU A 13 7.84 -19.45 1.91
C LEU A 13 8.20 -18.98 0.48
N LEU A 14 9.22 -18.12 0.35
CA LEU A 14 9.67 -17.64 -0.96
C LEU A 14 10.29 -18.75 -1.81
N ASP A 15 10.94 -19.74 -1.19
CA ASP A 15 11.49 -20.92 -1.88
C ASP A 15 10.40 -21.79 -2.52
N GLU A 16 9.16 -21.79 -1.98
CA GLU A 16 8.03 -22.52 -2.58
C GLU A 16 7.59 -21.95 -3.94
N LEU A 17 7.92 -20.69 -4.23
CA LEU A 17 7.70 -20.09 -5.56
C LEU A 17 8.67 -20.63 -6.61
N GLY A 18 9.67 -21.42 -6.21
CA GLY A 18 10.76 -21.86 -7.06
C GLY A 18 11.75 -20.72 -7.39
N PRO A 19 12.79 -21.01 -8.19
CA PRO A 19 13.75 -19.98 -8.58
C PRO A 19 13.05 -18.85 -9.33
N PRO A 20 13.53 -17.60 -9.23
CA PRO A 20 13.07 -16.52 -10.09
C PRO A 20 13.14 -16.95 -11.56
N ALA A 21 12.07 -16.72 -12.31
CA ALA A 21 12.12 -16.90 -13.75
C ALA A 21 13.23 -15.97 -14.29
N PRO A 22 14.09 -16.43 -15.20
CA PRO A 22 15.17 -15.60 -15.76
C PRO A 22 14.62 -14.62 -16.82
N VAL A 23 13.48 -14.01 -16.54
CA VAL A 23 12.73 -13.12 -17.43
C VAL A 23 12.47 -11.84 -16.65
N ALA A 24 12.91 -10.70 -17.20
CA ALA A 24 12.66 -9.40 -16.58
C ALA A 24 11.19 -9.02 -16.69
N ALA A 25 10.68 -8.21 -15.77
CA ALA A 25 9.29 -7.73 -15.85
C ALA A 25 8.98 -7.01 -17.17
N ALA A 26 9.98 -6.35 -17.76
CA ALA A 26 9.87 -5.66 -19.04
C ALA A 26 9.62 -6.58 -20.25
N ASP A 27 9.92 -7.89 -20.12
CA ASP A 27 9.74 -8.88 -21.19
C ASP A 27 8.40 -9.64 -21.08
N LEU A 28 7.60 -9.35 -20.05
CA LEU A 28 6.30 -9.96 -19.81
C LEU A 28 5.15 -9.03 -20.21
N THR A 29 4.05 -9.61 -20.64
CA THR A 29 2.79 -8.87 -20.80
C THR A 29 2.19 -8.52 -19.43
N GLY A 30 1.34 -7.50 -19.39
CA GLY A 30 0.62 -7.13 -18.17
C GLY A 30 -0.20 -8.30 -17.60
N GLU A 31 -0.79 -9.14 -18.45
CA GLU A 31 -1.56 -10.30 -18.00
C GLU A 31 -0.69 -11.41 -17.41
N GLU A 32 0.51 -11.65 -17.97
CA GLU A 32 1.46 -12.61 -17.39
C GLU A 32 1.94 -12.16 -16.00
N LEU A 33 2.23 -10.86 -15.83
CA LEU A 33 2.57 -10.29 -14.53
C LEU A 33 1.41 -10.44 -13.52
N ARG A 34 0.18 -10.14 -13.95
CA ARG A 34 -1.04 -10.29 -13.13
C ARG A 34 -1.28 -11.75 -12.72
N GLN A 35 -1.13 -12.69 -13.65
CA GLN A 35 -1.27 -14.12 -13.36
C GLN A 35 -0.18 -14.59 -12.39
N GLY A 36 1.08 -14.21 -12.61
CA GLY A 36 2.17 -14.54 -11.69
C GLY A 36 1.93 -14.03 -10.27
N ALA A 37 1.38 -12.82 -10.12
CA ALA A 37 0.99 -12.28 -8.82
C ALA A 37 -0.14 -13.11 -8.17
N ARG A 38 -1.18 -13.49 -8.91
CA ARG A 38 -2.25 -14.36 -8.40
C ARG A 38 -1.72 -15.72 -7.94
N ASP A 39 -0.79 -16.30 -8.70
CA ASP A 39 -0.16 -17.58 -8.36
C ASP A 39 0.70 -17.46 -7.08
N ALA A 40 1.43 -16.36 -6.93
CA ALA A 40 2.22 -16.08 -5.72
C ALA A 40 1.32 -15.93 -4.49
N ILE A 41 0.23 -15.15 -4.59
CA ILE A 41 -0.75 -15.02 -3.50
C ILE A 41 -1.32 -16.39 -3.12
N ALA A 42 -1.67 -17.24 -4.09
CA ALA A 42 -2.17 -18.59 -3.80
C ALA A 42 -1.17 -19.47 -3.03
N VAL A 43 0.13 -19.23 -3.18
CA VAL A 43 1.19 -19.87 -2.37
C VAL A 43 1.23 -19.27 -0.96
N PHE A 44 1.21 -17.94 -0.85
CA PHE A 44 1.29 -17.23 0.43
C PHE A 44 0.07 -17.48 1.33
N THR A 45 -1.10 -17.70 0.73
CA THR A 45 -2.36 -17.90 1.46
C THR A 45 -2.79 -19.37 1.50
N ARG A 46 -1.93 -20.30 1.06
CA ARG A 46 -2.26 -21.73 1.01
C ARG A 46 -2.63 -22.27 2.39
N GLY A 47 -3.83 -22.82 2.49
CA GLY A 47 -4.35 -23.38 3.75
C GLY A 47 -4.79 -22.33 4.77
N ALA A 48 -4.75 -21.03 4.42
CA ALA A 48 -5.30 -19.98 5.26
C ALA A 48 -6.82 -20.17 5.40
N ALA A 49 -7.32 -20.12 6.63
CA ALA A 49 -8.75 -20.07 6.87
C ALA A 49 -9.31 -18.71 6.43
N PRO A 50 -10.56 -18.64 5.92
CA PRO A 50 -11.21 -17.36 5.68
C PRO A 50 -11.25 -16.53 6.96
N ILE A 51 -10.93 -15.23 6.84
CA ILE A 51 -11.08 -14.29 7.96
C ILE A 51 -12.54 -13.81 7.98
N PRO A 52 -13.32 -14.16 9.03
CA PRO A 52 -14.71 -13.76 9.10
C PRO A 52 -14.81 -12.25 9.34
N VAL A 53 -15.69 -11.61 8.57
CA VAL A 53 -16.14 -10.22 8.76
C VAL A 53 -17.66 -10.21 8.77
N HIS A 54 -18.28 -9.19 9.36
CA HIS A 54 -19.73 -9.17 9.57
C HIS A 54 -20.51 -9.22 8.24
N ARG A 55 -20.06 -8.47 7.23
CA ARG A 55 -20.65 -8.47 5.89
C ARG A 55 -19.63 -8.04 4.84
N VAL A 56 -19.75 -8.58 3.62
CA VAL A 56 -18.98 -8.14 2.45
C VAL A 56 -19.95 -7.75 1.34
N THR A 57 -19.73 -6.60 0.70
CA THR A 57 -20.55 -6.14 -0.44
C THR A 57 -19.69 -5.56 -1.55
N ASP A 58 -20.06 -5.84 -2.80
CA ASP A 58 -19.43 -5.23 -3.97
C ASP A 58 -20.30 -4.06 -4.46
N GLU A 59 -19.66 -2.92 -4.72
CA GLU A 59 -20.29 -1.69 -5.18
C GLU A 59 -19.44 -1.03 -6.28
N PHE A 60 -19.92 0.11 -6.79
CA PHE A 60 -19.17 0.93 -7.74
C PHE A 60 -19.15 2.38 -7.28
N VAL A 61 -17.98 2.99 -7.33
CA VAL A 61 -17.82 4.45 -7.24
C VAL A 61 -17.94 5.03 -8.63
N GLN A 62 -18.70 6.13 -8.76
CA GLN A 62 -18.74 6.88 -10.01
C GLN A 62 -17.54 7.84 -10.06
N GLY A 63 -16.42 7.35 -10.59
CA GLY A 63 -15.21 8.14 -10.80
C GLY A 63 -15.24 8.94 -12.11
N ARG A 64 -14.30 9.86 -12.25
CA ARG A 64 -14.14 10.71 -13.44
C ARG A 64 -13.79 9.91 -14.71
N GLY A 65 -13.12 8.76 -14.53
CA GLY A 65 -12.73 7.86 -15.61
C GLY A 65 -13.75 6.74 -15.90
N GLY A 66 -14.85 6.67 -15.16
CA GLY A 66 -15.84 5.60 -15.26
C GLY A 66 -16.19 4.99 -13.90
N LYS A 67 -16.80 3.81 -13.94
CA LYS A 67 -17.11 3.06 -12.71
C LYS A 67 -15.83 2.43 -12.15
N ILE A 68 -15.57 2.67 -10.87
CA ILE A 68 -14.47 2.07 -10.12
C ILE A 68 -15.08 0.98 -9.23
N PRO A 69 -14.79 -0.31 -9.47
CA PRO A 69 -15.25 -1.37 -8.58
C PRO A 69 -14.65 -1.21 -7.19
N VAL A 70 -15.47 -1.43 -6.16
CA VAL A 70 -15.02 -1.46 -4.78
C VAL A 70 -15.65 -2.65 -4.05
N ARG A 71 -14.90 -3.23 -3.11
CA ARG A 71 -15.42 -4.22 -2.17
C ARG A 71 -15.34 -3.69 -0.75
N LEU A 72 -16.49 -3.68 -0.08
CA LEU A 72 -16.65 -3.17 1.27
C LEU A 72 -16.65 -4.34 2.26
N TYR A 73 -15.78 -4.26 3.25
CA TYR A 73 -15.69 -5.19 4.37
C TYR A 73 -16.24 -4.50 5.61
N HIS A 74 -17.44 -4.90 6.00
CA HIS A 74 -18.16 -4.31 7.11
C HIS A 74 -17.80 -5.03 8.40
N PRO A 75 -17.37 -4.31 9.44
CA PRO A 75 -17.42 -4.78 10.82
C PRO A 75 -18.86 -4.70 11.33
N GLU A 76 -19.14 -5.25 12.52
CA GLU A 76 -20.47 -5.14 13.13
C GLU A 76 -20.83 -3.70 13.48
N THR A 77 -19.86 -2.92 13.98
CA THR A 77 -20.03 -1.49 14.27
C THR A 77 -18.75 -0.75 13.83
N PRO A 78 -18.80 0.02 12.73
CA PRO A 78 -17.63 0.74 12.24
C PRO A 78 -17.15 1.82 13.20
N THR A 79 -15.85 1.83 13.50
CA THR A 79 -15.17 2.87 14.29
C THR A 79 -14.54 3.94 13.39
N SER A 80 -14.27 3.60 12.13
CA SER A 80 -13.67 4.44 11.10
C SER A 80 -14.04 3.90 9.71
N VAL A 81 -13.77 4.68 8.67
CA VAL A 81 -13.79 4.23 7.28
C VAL A 81 -12.35 4.23 6.77
N MET A 82 -11.90 3.14 6.17
CA MET A 82 -10.56 3.01 5.62
C MET A 82 -10.64 2.68 4.13
N VAL A 83 -10.16 3.59 3.28
CA VAL A 83 -9.97 3.28 1.86
C VAL A 83 -8.65 2.57 1.69
N TYR A 84 -8.69 1.33 1.23
CA TYR A 84 -7.53 0.49 1.00
C TYR A 84 -7.18 0.43 -0.49
N LEU A 85 -5.94 0.77 -0.81
CA LEU A 85 -5.36 0.75 -2.16
C LEU A 85 -4.33 -0.37 -2.18
N HIS A 86 -4.55 -1.38 -3.01
CA HIS A 86 -3.66 -2.54 -3.09
C HIS A 86 -2.30 -2.21 -3.72
N GLY A 87 -1.26 -2.95 -3.35
CA GLY A 87 0.04 -2.93 -4.02
C GLY A 87 0.05 -3.69 -5.36
N GLY A 88 1.24 -3.93 -5.90
CA GLY A 88 1.42 -4.60 -7.19
C GLY A 88 1.98 -3.70 -8.31
N ALA A 89 2.77 -2.70 -7.95
CA ALA A 89 3.46 -1.80 -8.91
C ALA A 89 2.53 -1.17 -9.95
N TRP A 90 1.27 -0.89 -9.57
CA TRP A 90 0.18 -0.40 -10.42
C TRP A 90 -0.15 -1.27 -11.64
N ILE A 91 0.41 -2.47 -11.75
CA ILE A 91 0.23 -3.40 -12.88
C ILE A 91 -0.52 -4.66 -12.45
N THR A 92 -0.21 -5.15 -11.25
CA THR A 92 -0.76 -6.35 -10.63
C THR A 92 -1.54 -5.99 -9.36
N GLY A 93 -2.10 -7.01 -8.71
CA GLY A 93 -2.96 -6.83 -7.55
C GLY A 93 -4.44 -6.77 -7.94
N GLY A 94 -5.24 -6.20 -7.06
CA GLY A 94 -6.70 -6.12 -7.18
C GLY A 94 -7.40 -6.60 -5.92
N ILE A 95 -8.72 -6.39 -5.87
CA ILE A 95 -9.55 -6.74 -4.70
C ILE A 95 -9.32 -8.18 -4.22
N ASP A 96 -9.29 -9.15 -5.14
CA ASP A 96 -9.21 -10.57 -4.76
C ASP A 96 -7.83 -10.96 -4.24
N THR A 97 -6.76 -10.37 -4.76
CA THR A 97 -5.39 -10.65 -4.29
C THR A 97 -5.14 -10.15 -2.87
N HIS A 98 -5.85 -9.09 -2.45
CA HIS A 98 -5.71 -8.48 -1.13
C HIS A 98 -6.91 -8.76 -0.20
N ASP A 99 -7.76 -9.75 -0.54
CA ASP A 99 -8.98 -10.04 0.22
C ASP A 99 -8.70 -10.44 1.69
N LEU A 100 -7.66 -11.23 1.94
CA LEU A 100 -7.28 -11.59 3.32
C LEU A 100 -6.75 -10.39 4.10
N VAL A 101 -5.97 -9.52 3.44
CA VAL A 101 -5.42 -8.30 4.04
C VAL A 101 -6.53 -7.36 4.48
N THR A 102 -7.49 -7.07 3.59
CA THR A 102 -8.59 -6.14 3.85
C THR A 102 -9.60 -6.70 4.86
N ARG A 103 -9.86 -8.01 4.85
CA ARG A 103 -10.64 -8.68 5.91
C ARG A 103 -9.97 -8.54 7.27
N ARG A 104 -8.66 -8.77 7.34
CA ARG A 104 -7.91 -8.64 8.59
C ARG A 104 -7.94 -7.22 9.11
N LEU A 105 -7.69 -6.23 8.25
CA LEU A 105 -7.78 -4.82 8.60
C LEU A 105 -9.17 -4.50 9.16
N SER A 106 -10.26 -4.91 8.50
CA SER A 106 -11.61 -4.65 8.98
C SER A 106 -11.88 -5.30 10.35
N ARG A 107 -11.50 -6.57 10.51
CA ARG A 107 -11.68 -7.32 11.76
C ARG A 107 -10.90 -6.71 12.92
N ASP A 108 -9.62 -6.43 12.72
CA ASP A 108 -8.69 -6.07 13.79
C ASP A 108 -8.72 -4.57 14.14
N THR A 109 -9.18 -3.72 13.21
CA THR A 109 -9.30 -2.26 13.45
C THR A 109 -10.72 -1.80 13.72
N GLY A 110 -11.72 -2.62 13.41
CA GLY A 110 -13.13 -2.21 13.42
C GLY A 110 -13.46 -1.17 12.36
N ALA A 111 -12.60 -0.97 11.36
CA ALA A 111 -12.87 -0.08 10.23
C ALA A 111 -13.82 -0.74 9.21
N LEU A 112 -14.71 0.06 8.63
CA LEU A 112 -15.30 -0.25 7.33
C LEU A 112 -14.20 -0.10 6.27
N VAL A 113 -13.69 -1.21 5.74
CA VAL A 113 -12.62 -1.18 4.73
C VAL A 113 -13.24 -1.16 3.34
N VAL A 114 -12.89 -0.14 2.55
CA VAL A 114 -13.26 0.01 1.13
C VAL A 114 -12.03 -0.37 0.30
N SER A 115 -11.99 -1.60 -0.21
CA SER A 115 -10.93 -2.05 -1.13
C SER A 115 -11.24 -1.56 -2.54
N VAL A 116 -10.31 -0.85 -3.18
CA VAL A 116 -10.51 -0.18 -4.47
C VAL A 116 -9.81 -0.94 -5.59
N ASP A 117 -10.55 -1.28 -6.64
CA ASP A 117 -10.02 -1.86 -7.88
C ASP A 117 -9.72 -0.74 -8.89
N TYR A 118 -8.67 0.03 -8.61
CA TYR A 118 -8.33 1.20 -9.42
C TYR A 118 -7.77 0.77 -10.79
N ARG A 119 -7.92 1.63 -11.81
CA ARG A 119 -7.35 1.38 -13.14
C ARG A 119 -5.83 1.20 -13.09
N MET A 120 -5.32 0.20 -13.81
CA MET A 120 -3.92 -0.21 -13.76
C MET A 120 -3.19 -0.03 -15.10
N LEU A 121 -1.87 -0.11 -15.02
CA LEU A 121 -0.96 -0.11 -16.14
C LEU A 121 -0.91 -1.48 -16.84
N PRO A 122 -0.50 -1.50 -18.13
CA PRO A 122 -0.12 -0.34 -18.97
C PRO A 122 -1.29 0.41 -19.60
N GLU A 123 -2.52 -0.10 -19.49
CA GLU A 123 -3.71 0.45 -20.17
C GLU A 123 -4.07 1.85 -19.65
N HIS A 124 -3.77 2.12 -18.38
CA HIS A 124 -4.11 3.34 -17.68
C HIS A 124 -2.92 3.86 -16.86
N PRO A 125 -1.96 4.57 -17.47
CA PRO A 125 -0.85 5.21 -16.75
C PRO A 125 -1.34 6.38 -15.88
N PHE A 126 -0.43 7.00 -15.14
CA PHE A 126 -0.71 8.24 -14.41
C PHE A 126 -1.37 9.29 -15.32
N PRO A 127 -2.45 9.99 -14.88
CA PRO A 127 -2.99 10.02 -13.52
C PRO A 127 -4.12 9.02 -13.22
N ALA A 128 -4.43 8.06 -14.10
CA ALA A 128 -5.64 7.25 -13.94
C ALA A 128 -5.72 6.44 -12.62
N PRO A 129 -4.67 5.73 -12.15
CA PRO A 129 -4.72 5.04 -10.86
C PRO A 129 -4.92 6.02 -9.69
N PHE A 130 -4.26 7.18 -9.75
CA PHE A 130 -4.37 8.25 -8.76
C PHE A 130 -5.76 8.90 -8.73
N ASP A 131 -6.33 9.18 -9.89
CA ASP A 131 -7.66 9.76 -10.03
C ASP A 131 -8.73 8.83 -9.43
N ASP A 132 -8.64 7.53 -9.71
CA ASP A 132 -9.57 6.54 -9.16
C ASP A 132 -9.43 6.41 -7.63
N ALA A 133 -8.20 6.39 -7.13
CA ALA A 133 -7.94 6.40 -5.70
C ALA A 133 -8.52 7.64 -5.00
N TYR A 134 -8.32 8.83 -5.58
CA TYR A 134 -8.86 10.07 -5.02
C TYR A 134 -10.39 10.11 -5.08
N ASP A 135 -11.00 9.71 -6.20
CA ASP A 135 -12.45 9.68 -6.35
C ASP A 135 -13.09 8.67 -5.37
N ALA A 136 -12.43 7.54 -5.09
CA ALA A 136 -12.86 6.59 -4.07
C ALA A 136 -12.80 7.18 -2.65
N VAL A 137 -11.78 7.96 -2.32
CA VAL A 137 -11.69 8.67 -1.02
C VAL A 137 -12.79 9.72 -0.88
N VAL A 138 -13.04 10.51 -1.93
CA VAL A 138 -14.15 11.49 -1.95
C VAL A 138 -15.49 10.79 -1.71
N TRP A 139 -15.73 9.68 -2.40
CA TRP A 139 -16.94 8.89 -2.20
C TRP A 139 -17.03 8.28 -0.80
N ALA A 140 -15.95 7.70 -0.28
CA ALA A 140 -15.93 7.04 1.02
C ALA A 140 -16.24 8.00 2.17
N ARG A 141 -15.87 9.29 2.06
CA ARG A 141 -16.24 10.32 3.05
C ARG A 141 -17.76 10.43 3.26
N SER A 142 -18.54 10.12 2.22
CA SER A 142 -20.01 10.20 2.28
C SER A 142 -20.67 8.99 2.95
N LEU A 143 -19.98 7.85 3.08
CA LEU A 143 -20.55 6.63 3.69
C LEU A 143 -20.88 6.82 5.17
N HIS A 144 -19.94 7.40 5.92
CA HIS A 144 -20.10 7.68 7.34
C HIS A 144 -19.50 9.06 7.69
N PRO A 145 -20.22 10.16 7.42
CA PRO A 145 -19.68 11.51 7.57
C PRO A 145 -19.25 11.89 8.99
N GLY A 146 -19.67 11.16 10.01
CA GLY A 146 -19.28 11.36 11.42
C GLY A 146 -18.12 10.48 11.88
N LEU A 147 -17.61 9.57 11.05
CA LEU A 147 -16.49 8.72 11.42
C LEU A 147 -15.16 9.28 10.85
N PRO A 148 -14.02 8.94 11.50
CA PRO A 148 -12.71 9.17 10.92
C PRO A 148 -12.56 8.50 9.54
N LEU A 149 -11.96 9.21 8.59
CA LEU A 149 -11.60 8.68 7.28
C LEU A 149 -10.09 8.44 7.19
N LEU A 150 -9.70 7.19 6.97
CA LEU A 150 -8.32 6.78 6.75
C LEU A 150 -8.10 6.44 5.28
N VAL A 151 -6.89 6.71 4.79
CA VAL A 151 -6.39 6.13 3.53
C VAL A 151 -5.23 5.19 3.85
N ALA A 152 -5.25 4.01 3.27
CA ALA A 152 -4.30 2.96 3.56
C ALA A 152 -3.89 2.22 2.28
N GLY A 153 -2.67 1.70 2.26
CA GLY A 153 -2.24 0.85 1.18
C GLY A 153 -0.82 0.36 1.36
N ASP A 154 -0.50 -0.66 0.57
CA ASP A 154 0.81 -1.30 0.56
C ASP A 154 1.55 -1.03 -0.75
N SER A 155 2.88 -0.90 -0.70
CA SER A 155 3.71 -0.71 -1.90
C SER A 155 3.21 0.45 -2.78
N ALA A 156 2.87 0.19 -4.04
CA ALA A 156 2.24 1.13 -4.97
C ALA A 156 0.92 1.74 -4.45
N GLY A 157 0.11 0.97 -3.71
CA GLY A 157 -1.08 1.47 -3.02
C GLY A 157 -0.75 2.39 -1.84
N GLY A 158 0.37 2.14 -1.17
CA GLY A 158 0.95 3.05 -0.18
C GLY A 158 1.38 4.38 -0.82
N THR A 159 1.98 4.34 -2.01
CA THR A 159 2.28 5.53 -2.82
C THR A 159 1.02 6.34 -3.12
N LEU A 160 -0.03 5.67 -3.64
CA LEU A 160 -1.30 6.32 -3.95
C LEU A 160 -1.93 6.92 -2.69
N SER A 161 -1.86 6.24 -1.55
CA SER A 161 -2.38 6.72 -0.28
C SER A 161 -1.74 8.04 0.15
N ALA A 162 -0.41 8.12 0.07
CA ALA A 162 0.33 9.36 0.35
C ALA A 162 0.01 10.47 -0.66
N CYS A 163 -0.10 10.15 -1.95
CA CYS A 163 -0.46 11.12 -3.00
C CYS A 163 -1.88 11.69 -2.80
N VAL A 164 -2.84 10.82 -2.46
CA VAL A 164 -4.23 11.23 -2.19
C VAL A 164 -4.29 12.11 -0.94
N ALA A 165 -3.51 11.81 0.10
CA ALA A 165 -3.39 12.68 1.27
C ALA A 165 -2.83 14.06 0.93
N LEU A 166 -1.79 14.14 0.09
CA LEU A 166 -1.27 15.40 -0.45
C LEU A 166 -2.36 16.17 -1.20
N ARG A 167 -3.07 15.51 -2.13
CA ARG A 167 -4.11 16.15 -2.92
C ARG A 167 -5.29 16.64 -2.09
N ALA A 168 -5.67 15.90 -1.06
CA ALA A 168 -6.73 16.25 -0.14
C ALA A 168 -6.37 17.47 0.72
N ARG A 169 -5.12 17.56 1.17
CA ARG A 169 -4.60 18.75 1.88
C ARG A 169 -4.55 19.98 0.98
N ASP A 170 -4.09 19.83 -0.26
CA ASP A 170 -3.86 20.96 -1.18
C ASP A 170 -5.15 21.50 -1.81
N GLY A 171 -6.22 20.71 -1.80
CA GLY A 171 -7.46 21.03 -2.50
C GLY A 171 -8.46 21.84 -1.68
N VAL A 172 -9.11 22.79 -2.34
CA VAL A 172 -10.32 23.43 -1.82
C VAL A 172 -11.47 22.41 -1.85
N ASP A 173 -12.33 22.43 -0.82
CA ASP A 173 -13.47 21.52 -0.65
C ASP A 173 -13.14 20.03 -0.76
N SER A 174 -11.89 19.67 -0.49
CA SER A 174 -11.43 18.29 -0.48
C SER A 174 -11.84 17.55 0.79
N PRO A 175 -12.08 16.23 0.72
CA PRO A 175 -12.43 15.45 1.89
C PRO A 175 -11.29 15.52 2.91
N ARG A 176 -11.63 15.78 4.18
CA ARG A 176 -10.68 15.64 5.26
C ARG A 176 -10.34 14.16 5.43
N ILE A 177 -9.06 13.83 5.24
CA ILE A 177 -8.47 12.56 5.63
C ILE A 177 -7.91 12.74 7.03
N ASP A 178 -8.27 11.85 7.94
CA ASP A 178 -7.94 11.94 9.36
C ASP A 178 -6.69 11.10 9.71
N GLY A 179 -6.30 10.14 8.87
CA GLY A 179 -5.06 9.36 9.02
C GLY A 179 -4.60 8.69 7.73
N GLN A 180 -3.30 8.44 7.61
CA GLN A 180 -2.71 7.67 6.50
C GLN A 180 -1.93 6.46 7.02
N VAL A 181 -2.10 5.30 6.39
CA VAL A 181 -1.44 4.04 6.75
C VAL A 181 -0.63 3.56 5.55
N LEU A 182 0.69 3.70 5.64
CA LEU A 182 1.61 3.47 4.54
C LEU A 182 2.43 2.22 4.83
N VAL A 183 2.15 1.13 4.12
CA VAL A 183 2.86 -0.15 4.30
C VAL A 183 3.90 -0.28 3.19
N TYR A 184 5.19 -0.20 3.53
CA TYR A 184 6.35 -0.20 2.61
C TYR A 184 6.11 0.59 1.29
N PRO A 185 5.71 1.88 1.38
CA PRO A 185 5.28 2.64 0.20
C PRO A 185 6.43 2.95 -0.77
N GLY A 186 6.16 2.94 -2.08
CA GLY A 186 7.09 3.48 -3.08
C GLY A 186 7.05 5.02 -3.11
N ILE A 187 7.94 5.70 -2.41
CA ILE A 187 7.84 7.15 -2.20
C ILE A 187 8.47 7.99 -3.32
N ASP A 188 9.61 7.54 -3.84
CA ASP A 188 10.41 8.29 -4.81
C ASP A 188 10.96 7.39 -5.92
N ASP A 189 11.75 8.00 -6.79
CA ASP A 189 12.44 7.37 -7.91
C ASP A 189 13.97 7.40 -7.75
N ASP A 190 14.49 7.51 -6.52
CA ASP A 190 15.93 7.44 -6.24
C ASP A 190 16.43 5.99 -6.24
N LEU A 191 16.71 5.49 -7.43
CA LEU A 191 17.27 4.15 -7.65
C LEU A 191 18.76 4.04 -7.27
N ASP A 192 19.38 5.11 -6.76
CA ASP A 192 20.74 5.12 -6.24
C ASP A 192 20.80 5.15 -4.70
N ALA A 193 19.65 5.12 -4.03
CA ALA A 193 19.54 5.10 -2.57
C ALA A 193 20.29 3.92 -1.92
N PRO A 194 20.75 4.04 -0.66
CA PRO A 194 21.53 2.99 0.01
C PRO A 194 20.86 1.62 0.02
N SER A 195 19.55 1.54 0.29
CA SER A 195 18.80 0.28 0.30
C SER A 195 18.82 -0.46 -1.04
N MET A 196 18.89 0.25 -2.17
CA MET A 196 18.98 -0.37 -3.51
C MET A 196 20.24 -1.24 -3.66
N ARG A 197 21.33 -0.84 -2.99
CA ARG A 197 22.59 -1.60 -2.96
C ARG A 197 22.62 -2.64 -1.85
N GLU A 198 22.15 -2.28 -0.65
CA GLU A 198 22.16 -3.17 0.52
C GLU A 198 21.19 -4.36 0.35
N CYS A 199 20.06 -4.15 -0.33
CA CYS A 199 18.98 -5.12 -0.46
C CYS A 199 18.80 -5.65 -1.89
N ARG A 200 19.83 -5.53 -2.74
CA ARG A 200 19.78 -5.93 -4.15
C ARG A 200 19.26 -7.36 -4.38
N ASP A 201 19.64 -8.27 -3.49
CA ASP A 201 19.31 -9.70 -3.55
C ASP A 201 18.31 -10.13 -2.45
N CYS A 202 17.68 -9.18 -1.77
CA CYS A 202 16.78 -9.45 -0.64
C CYS A 202 15.35 -9.81 -1.06
N SER A 203 14.97 -9.53 -2.30
CA SER A 203 13.60 -9.71 -2.79
C SER A 203 13.60 -10.37 -4.17
N ARG A 204 12.42 -10.83 -4.61
CA ARG A 204 12.24 -11.35 -5.98
C ARG A 204 12.12 -10.25 -7.03
N THR A 205 11.93 -9.00 -6.61
CA THR A 205 11.90 -7.83 -7.47
C THR A 205 13.31 -7.25 -7.56
N SER A 206 13.81 -7.07 -8.78
CA SER A 206 15.11 -6.44 -9.02
C SER A 206 15.00 -4.91 -9.09
N VAL A 207 16.14 -4.22 -8.99
CA VAL A 207 16.22 -2.77 -9.23
C VAL A 207 15.82 -2.44 -10.67
N GLU A 208 16.12 -3.31 -11.61
CA GLU A 208 15.72 -3.21 -13.02
C GLU A 208 14.20 -3.32 -13.20
N ASP A 209 13.54 -4.22 -12.47
CA ASP A 209 12.07 -4.31 -12.47
C ASP A 209 11.43 -3.05 -11.88
N LEU A 210 11.96 -2.56 -10.76
CA LEU A 210 11.49 -1.30 -10.16
C LEU A 210 11.65 -0.12 -11.13
N ARG A 211 12.80 -0.03 -11.82
CA ARG A 211 13.03 0.97 -12.87
C ARG A 211 12.00 0.88 -13.98
N PHE A 212 11.67 -0.34 -14.42
CA PHE A 212 10.63 -0.55 -15.41
C PHE A 212 9.26 -0.08 -14.91
N PHE A 213 8.85 -0.46 -13.70
CA PHE A 213 7.56 -0.05 -13.12
C PHE A 213 7.44 1.48 -12.96
N LEU A 214 8.48 2.13 -12.42
CA LEU A 214 8.53 3.58 -12.30
C LEU A 214 8.48 4.26 -13.67
N HIS A 215 9.16 3.71 -14.67
CA HIS A 215 9.10 4.23 -16.03
C HIS A 215 7.68 4.13 -16.60
N GLN A 216 7.01 2.98 -16.46
CA GLN A 216 5.63 2.81 -16.93
C GLN A 216 4.69 3.81 -16.25
N TYR A 217 4.80 3.97 -14.94
CA TYR A 217 3.90 4.82 -14.15
C TYR A 217 4.17 6.33 -14.32
N ALA A 218 5.43 6.75 -14.19
CA ALA A 218 5.79 8.15 -13.92
C ALA A 218 6.71 8.80 -14.98
N SER A 219 6.95 8.18 -16.15
CA SER A 219 7.77 8.78 -17.22
C SER A 219 7.02 9.70 -18.18
N HIS A 220 5.69 9.74 -18.11
CA HIS A 220 4.87 10.61 -18.95
C HIS A 220 4.97 12.07 -18.49
N GLU A 221 4.79 13.02 -19.42
CA GLU A 221 4.93 14.47 -19.14
C GLU A 221 4.09 14.94 -17.95
N ALA A 222 2.86 14.43 -17.82
CA ALA A 222 1.95 14.77 -16.72
C ALA A 222 2.46 14.34 -15.32
N ALA A 223 3.33 13.32 -15.26
CA ALA A 223 3.90 12.81 -14.01
C ALA A 223 5.25 13.46 -13.68
N ALA A 224 5.92 14.09 -14.65
CA ALA A 224 7.25 14.66 -14.48
C ALA A 224 7.25 15.74 -13.38
N GLY A 225 8.01 15.51 -12.31
CA GLY A 225 8.09 16.42 -11.16
C GLY A 225 6.83 16.51 -10.29
N SER A 226 5.77 15.76 -10.61
CA SER A 226 4.51 15.81 -9.86
C SER A 226 4.62 15.08 -8.53
N ALA A 227 4.31 15.79 -7.43
CA ALA A 227 4.17 15.22 -6.09
C ALA A 227 2.92 14.32 -5.94
N TYR A 228 1.99 14.38 -6.90
CA TYR A 228 0.82 13.50 -6.93
C TYR A 228 1.08 12.21 -7.70
N ALA A 229 2.21 12.13 -8.43
CA ALA A 229 2.71 10.87 -8.98
C ALA A 229 3.61 10.15 -7.96
N LEU A 230 4.62 10.86 -7.43
CA LEU A 230 5.52 10.33 -6.39
C LEU A 230 5.59 11.31 -5.21
N PRO A 231 5.12 10.92 -4.01
CA PRO A 231 4.93 11.82 -2.88
C PRO A 231 6.24 12.37 -2.32
N GLY A 232 7.36 11.68 -2.54
CA GLY A 232 8.70 12.16 -2.20
C GLY A 232 9.08 13.48 -2.87
N ARG A 233 8.42 13.85 -3.98
CA ARG A 233 8.69 15.11 -4.69
C ARG A 233 7.99 16.33 -4.08
N ALA A 234 7.12 16.16 -3.09
CA ALA A 234 6.44 17.28 -2.44
C ALA A 234 7.45 18.22 -1.78
N ALA A 235 7.28 19.54 -1.93
CA ALA A 235 8.17 20.51 -1.29
C ALA A 235 7.93 20.65 0.23
N SER A 236 6.70 20.36 0.68
CA SER A 236 6.32 20.35 2.09
C SER A 236 5.23 19.31 2.33
N LEU A 237 5.31 18.68 3.50
CA LEU A 237 4.40 17.69 4.06
C LEU A 237 3.62 18.26 5.26
N THR A 238 3.82 19.53 5.61
CA THR A 238 3.08 20.20 6.69
C THR A 238 1.58 20.11 6.45
N GLY A 239 0.82 19.83 7.50
CA GLY A 239 -0.65 19.72 7.44
C GLY A 239 -1.19 18.42 6.85
N LEU A 240 -0.32 17.46 6.48
CA LEU A 240 -0.75 16.10 6.18
C LEU A 240 -1.33 15.40 7.43
N PRO A 241 -2.22 14.39 7.24
CA PRO A 241 -2.78 13.66 8.37
C PRO A 241 -1.73 12.82 9.10
N PRO A 242 -1.93 12.53 10.40
CA PRO A 242 -1.10 11.59 11.14
C PRO A 242 -0.87 10.28 10.38
N ALA A 243 0.34 9.74 10.47
CA ALA A 243 0.77 8.59 9.67
C ALA A 243 1.15 7.39 10.54
N VAL A 244 0.76 6.20 10.12
CA VAL A 244 1.43 4.94 10.48
C VAL A 244 2.25 4.52 9.27
N VAL A 245 3.56 4.39 9.43
CA VAL A 245 4.47 3.97 8.35
C VAL A 245 5.11 2.66 8.76
N ALA A 246 4.91 1.59 7.99
CA ALA A 246 5.50 0.29 8.25
C ALA A 246 6.60 0.00 7.22
N VAL A 247 7.80 -0.31 7.70
CA VAL A 247 9.02 -0.43 6.90
C VAL A 247 9.64 -1.80 7.14
N ALA A 248 10.00 -2.49 6.06
CA ALA A 248 10.70 -3.77 6.10
C ALA A 248 12.22 -3.57 6.06
N GLY A 249 12.95 -4.40 6.81
CA GLY A 249 14.42 -4.33 6.88
C GLY A 249 15.10 -4.71 5.57
N HIS A 250 14.52 -5.67 4.84
CA HIS A 250 15.05 -6.25 3.61
C HIS A 250 14.23 -5.81 2.39
N ASP A 251 14.20 -4.50 2.16
CA ASP A 251 13.41 -3.86 1.12
C ASP A 251 14.25 -2.88 0.31
N LEU A 252 14.10 -2.92 -1.02
CA LEU A 252 14.73 -1.96 -1.93
C LEU A 252 14.24 -0.54 -1.67
N LEU A 253 12.97 -0.37 -1.27
CA LEU A 253 12.31 0.92 -1.06
C LEU A 253 12.62 1.55 0.31
N ARG A 254 13.21 0.78 1.23
CA ARG A 254 13.43 1.14 2.64
C ARG A 254 13.98 2.56 2.84
N SER A 255 15.02 2.94 2.11
CA SER A 255 15.64 4.26 2.29
C SER A 255 14.68 5.42 1.96
N SER A 256 13.83 5.26 0.94
CA SER A 256 12.82 6.29 0.58
C SER A 256 11.71 6.37 1.62
N GLU A 257 11.34 5.25 2.22
CA GLU A 257 10.31 5.14 3.26
C GLU A 257 10.75 5.79 4.57
N GLU A 258 11.97 5.47 5.00
CA GLU A 258 12.63 6.07 6.18
C GLU A 258 12.76 7.58 6.02
N GLU A 259 13.18 8.03 4.83
CA GLU A 259 13.31 9.46 4.51
C GLU A 259 11.95 10.17 4.52
N TYR A 260 10.91 9.56 3.95
CA TYR A 260 9.56 10.14 3.98
C TYR A 260 9.01 10.25 5.40
N ALA A 261 9.18 9.21 6.22
CA ALA A 261 8.77 9.21 7.62
C ALA A 261 9.49 10.31 8.41
N ARG A 262 10.81 10.48 8.19
CA ARG A 262 11.59 11.55 8.79
C ARG A 262 11.08 12.93 8.35
N ARG A 263 10.83 13.14 7.06
CA ARG A 263 10.30 14.40 6.53
C ARG A 263 8.92 14.75 7.05
N LEU A 264 8.04 13.75 7.22
CA LEU A 264 6.73 13.94 7.87
C LEU A 264 6.92 14.48 9.29
N GLN A 265 7.83 13.89 10.07
CA GLN A 265 8.13 14.34 11.43
C GLN A 265 8.73 15.75 11.47
N ASP A 266 9.69 16.04 10.58
CA ASP A 266 10.32 17.36 10.47
C ASP A 266 9.31 18.46 10.12
N ASP A 267 8.30 18.14 9.30
CA ASP A 267 7.20 19.04 8.95
C ASP A 267 6.04 19.05 9.97
N GLY A 268 6.25 18.42 11.14
CA GLY A 268 5.35 18.47 12.29
C GLY A 268 4.18 17.48 12.24
N VAL A 269 4.19 16.51 11.34
CA VAL A 269 3.17 15.45 11.26
C VAL A 269 3.45 14.38 12.32
N SER A 270 2.40 13.93 13.02
CA SER A 270 2.53 12.81 13.96
C SER A 270 2.75 11.51 13.20
N VAL A 271 3.86 10.82 13.48
CA VAL A 271 4.21 9.56 12.80
C VAL A 271 4.45 8.45 13.82
N THR A 272 3.78 7.32 13.63
CA THR A 272 4.16 6.03 14.20
C THR A 272 4.94 5.25 13.16
N LEU A 273 6.25 5.10 13.35
CA LEU A 273 7.11 4.29 12.49
C LEU A 273 7.22 2.87 13.06
N LEU A 274 6.81 1.88 12.29
CA LEU A 274 6.96 0.46 12.58
C LEU A 274 8.07 -0.08 11.70
N PHE A 275 9.08 -0.69 12.32
CA PHE A 275 10.22 -1.25 11.61
C PHE A 275 10.35 -2.74 11.91
N ASP A 276 10.39 -3.55 10.86
CA ASP A 276 10.45 -5.00 10.89
C ASP A 276 11.76 -5.49 10.25
N PRO A 277 12.83 -5.63 11.05
CA PRO A 277 14.19 -5.81 10.54
C PRO A 277 14.44 -7.14 9.82
N GLU A 278 13.61 -8.14 10.08
CA GLU A 278 13.70 -9.52 9.56
C GLU A 278 12.79 -9.78 8.36
N LEU A 279 11.91 -8.82 8.01
CA LEU A 279 10.94 -8.95 6.94
C LEU A 279 11.43 -8.31 5.64
N VAL A 280 10.80 -8.73 4.54
CA VAL A 280 11.04 -8.25 3.16
C VAL A 280 9.82 -7.49 2.62
N HIS A 281 9.94 -6.88 1.44
CA HIS A 281 8.81 -6.27 0.72
C HIS A 281 7.63 -7.26 0.56
N SER A 282 6.40 -6.75 0.59
CA SER A 282 5.15 -7.54 0.52
C SER A 282 4.87 -8.45 1.73
N TRP A 283 5.54 -8.27 2.87
CA TRP A 283 5.36 -9.14 4.05
C TRP A 283 3.90 -9.26 4.53
N ILE A 284 3.04 -8.28 4.23
CA ILE A 284 1.63 -8.28 4.68
C ILE A 284 0.87 -9.51 4.14
N ASP A 285 1.23 -9.97 2.94
CA ASP A 285 0.62 -11.13 2.28
C ASP A 285 1.09 -12.45 2.89
N PHE A 286 2.23 -12.44 3.58
CA PHE A 286 2.83 -13.65 4.16
C PHE A 286 2.26 -13.96 5.55
N ALA A 287 1.56 -12.99 6.15
CA ALA A 287 1.00 -13.11 7.49
C ALA A 287 0.16 -14.38 7.76
N PRO A 288 -0.59 -14.96 6.78
CA PRO A 288 -1.30 -16.21 7.02
C PRO A 288 -0.41 -17.44 7.28
N ARG A 289 0.87 -17.39 6.86
CA ARG A 289 1.80 -18.53 6.92
C ARG A 289 3.09 -18.25 7.67
N VAL A 290 3.46 -16.98 7.85
CA VAL A 290 4.72 -16.57 8.48
C VAL A 290 4.42 -15.86 9.80
N PRO A 291 4.81 -16.46 10.96
CA PRO A 291 4.55 -15.88 12.28
C PRO A 291 5.16 -14.48 12.47
N ALA A 292 6.33 -14.18 11.88
CA ALA A 292 6.93 -12.85 11.96
C ALA A 292 6.08 -11.78 11.26
N ALA A 293 5.61 -12.07 10.04
CA ALA A 293 4.68 -11.22 9.31
C ALA A 293 3.33 -11.07 10.04
N ASP A 294 2.82 -12.12 10.68
CA ASP A 294 1.60 -12.08 11.49
C ASP A 294 1.72 -11.13 12.69
N ARG A 295 2.87 -11.17 13.38
CA ARG A 295 3.19 -10.24 14.47
C ARG A 295 3.29 -8.80 13.95
N ALA A 296 3.97 -8.59 12.81
CA ALA A 296 4.09 -7.27 12.19
C ALA A 296 2.72 -6.69 11.80
N PHE A 297 1.83 -7.51 11.23
CA PHE A 297 0.47 -7.09 10.88
C PHE A 297 -0.32 -6.75 12.15
N THR A 298 -0.20 -7.54 13.23
CA THR A 298 -0.82 -7.20 14.52
C THR A 298 -0.36 -5.83 15.03
N ARG A 299 0.96 -5.56 15.00
CA ARG A 299 1.50 -4.24 15.38
C ARG A 299 0.97 -3.12 14.50
N LEU A 300 0.81 -3.36 13.20
CA LEU A 300 0.21 -2.42 12.26
C LEU A 300 -1.24 -2.09 12.67
N THR A 301 -2.07 -3.09 12.90
CA THR A 301 -3.49 -2.88 13.28
C THR A 301 -3.61 -2.22 14.65
N ASP A 302 -2.72 -2.54 15.60
CA ASP A 302 -2.68 -1.88 16.90
C ASP A 302 -2.32 -0.40 16.76
N ALA A 303 -1.33 -0.06 15.94
CA ALA A 303 -0.95 1.31 15.65
C ALA A 303 -2.07 2.10 14.96
N VAL A 304 -2.83 1.47 14.06
CA VAL A 304 -4.01 2.08 13.43
C VAL A 304 -5.09 2.35 14.49
N ASN A 305 -5.36 1.39 15.38
CA ASN A 305 -6.30 1.57 16.47
C ASN A 305 -5.89 2.71 17.42
N ASP A 306 -4.60 2.83 17.73
CA ASP A 306 -4.06 3.94 18.52
C ASP A 306 -4.14 5.29 17.79
N LEU A 307 -3.96 5.30 16.47
CA LEU A 307 -4.19 6.50 15.67
C LEU A 307 -5.66 6.92 15.79
N VAL A 308 -6.60 6.03 15.51
CA VAL A 308 -8.05 6.33 15.55
C VAL A 308 -8.49 6.83 16.92
N ARG A 309 -8.03 6.20 18.01
CA ARG A 309 -8.34 6.64 19.38
C ARG A 309 -7.86 8.05 19.73
N ARG A 310 -6.81 8.53 19.05
CA ARG A 310 -6.23 9.87 19.29
C ARG A 310 -6.85 10.96 18.43
N LEU A 311 -7.65 10.58 17.42
CA LEU A 311 -8.34 11.55 16.58
C LEU A 311 -9.44 12.27 17.39
N PRO A 312 -9.65 13.56 17.14
CA PRO A 312 -10.75 14.29 17.76
C PRO A 312 -12.10 13.69 17.31
N ALA A 313 -13.05 13.62 18.25
CA ALA A 313 -14.42 13.19 18.00
C ALA A 313 -15.20 14.18 17.11
#